data_AF-A0AA85GB28-F1
#
_entry.id   AF-A0AA85GB28-F1
#
_cell.length_a   1.000
_cell.length_b   1.000
_cell.length_c   1.000
_cell.angle_alpha   90.00
_cell.angle_beta   90.00
_cell.angle_gamma   90.00
#
_symmetry.space_group_name_H-M   'P 1'
#
loop_
_entity.id
_entity.type
_entity.pdbx_description
1 polymer ?
#
loop_
_entity_poly.entity_id
_entity_poly.type
_entity_poly.pdbx_seq_one_letter_code
_entity_poly.pdbx_strand_id
1 'polypeptide(L)'
;MTCHFDFFNLVYSLRSQGYLVLLLYLDISKAFDMVNHKLLIGKLASYGVQNPLLAWFDSFLSNRHQIVKINSSLSNAVPVRSGVIQGSVLGPLLFLVFVNDICECFSVGKSLLFADNLKVVYSFSPHELSNIQNCISSELNNVAQWCSKWQLELNTAKYGWLCFADTSLNPNLTINGEMLSRLHTVVDLGLRYSDDLSFTEQIMKQTSKSQRLIGYITRKLHNSESRILMYKVCVRPLLENCAFLLSSTRIKDKLRLKSVQRRFTLLTLGTDSVLTYNSRCSKLGLDPLWKRRLKLNLIFFFKILNKLSFTSSQAIQYAKASHYDIRNSLSLAKQTYSRSSLYMNYFARKFSRLWSNLPQTTRMLNSLPLFVRSINAFCSSENALNALAPASVSYSTSEIIGNLNV
;
A
#
# COMPACT_ATOMS: atom_id res chain seq x y z
N MET A 1 -1.41 -2.78 -3.49
CA MET A 1 -0.24 -3.35 -2.76
C MET A 1 1.08 -2.96 -3.43
N THR A 2 1.27 -3.23 -4.73
CA THR A 2 2.50 -2.84 -5.45
C THR A 2 2.66 -1.32 -5.59
N CYS A 3 1.57 -0.59 -5.84
CA CYS A 3 1.56 0.89 -5.82
C CYS A 3 2.07 1.47 -4.48
N HIS A 4 1.60 0.93 -3.34
CA HIS A 4 2.12 1.32 -2.03
C HIS A 4 3.61 0.98 -1.89
N PHE A 5 4.06 -0.15 -2.43
CA PHE A 5 5.48 -0.48 -2.41
C PHE A 5 6.31 0.55 -3.18
N ASP A 6 5.92 0.91 -4.40
CA ASP A 6 6.61 1.93 -5.20
C ASP A 6 6.62 3.29 -4.49
N PHE A 7 5.47 3.70 -3.96
CA PHE A 7 5.32 4.94 -3.21
C PHE A 7 6.22 4.98 -1.96
N PHE A 8 6.11 3.99 -1.08
CA PHE A 8 6.94 3.98 0.13
C PHE A 8 8.42 3.77 -0.21
N ASN A 9 8.77 3.00 -1.24
CA ASN A 9 10.16 2.86 -1.64
C ASN A 9 10.76 4.21 -2.07
N LEU A 10 10.01 5.03 -2.81
CA LEU A 10 10.39 6.40 -3.16
C LEU A 10 10.55 7.27 -1.90
N VAL A 11 9.53 7.32 -1.05
CA VAL A 11 9.53 8.14 0.19
C VAL A 11 10.71 7.78 1.08
N TYR A 12 10.89 6.50 1.39
CA TYR A 12 11.97 6.02 2.23
C TYR A 12 13.34 6.32 1.60
N SER A 13 13.48 6.21 0.28
CA SER A 13 14.73 6.55 -0.43
C SER A 13 15.07 8.04 -0.31
N LEU A 14 14.11 8.93 -0.58
CA LEU A 14 14.29 10.38 -0.48
C LEU A 14 14.63 10.80 0.96
N ARG A 15 13.91 10.25 1.94
CA ARG A 15 14.17 10.46 3.37
C ARG A 15 15.57 9.99 3.79
N SER A 16 16.09 8.93 3.16
CA SER A 16 17.44 8.42 3.43
C SER A 16 18.55 9.34 2.93
N GLN A 17 18.24 10.22 1.98
CA GLN A 17 19.14 11.22 1.40
C GLN A 17 19.03 12.58 2.12
N GLY A 18 18.12 12.72 3.08
CA GLY A 18 17.95 13.96 3.86
C GLY A 18 16.84 14.89 3.36
N TYR A 19 16.21 14.59 2.21
CA TYR A 19 15.12 15.41 1.66
C TYR A 19 13.87 15.35 2.52
N LEU A 20 13.20 16.49 2.67
CA LEU A 20 11.81 16.55 3.11
C LEU A 20 10.90 16.02 2.01
N VAL A 21 9.79 15.39 2.39
CA VAL A 21 8.84 14.83 1.42
C VAL A 21 7.44 15.33 1.77
N LEU A 22 6.90 16.21 0.95
CA LEU A 22 5.54 16.73 1.07
C LEU A 22 4.64 15.97 0.12
N LEU A 23 3.52 15.49 0.65
CA LEU A 23 2.46 14.84 -0.08
C LEU A 23 1.29 15.79 -0.17
N LEU A 24 0.81 16.01 -1.38
CA LEU A 24 -0.45 16.69 -1.62
C LEU A 24 -1.50 15.62 -1.96
N TYR A 25 -2.63 15.66 -1.27
CA TYR A 25 -3.80 14.81 -1.55
C TYR A 25 -4.89 15.68 -2.15
N LEU A 26 -5.41 15.25 -3.30
CA LEU A 26 -6.52 15.86 -3.99
C LEU A 26 -7.53 14.74 -4.30
N ASP A 27 -8.81 15.01 -4.05
CA ASP A 27 -9.92 14.08 -4.29
C ASP A 27 -10.97 14.82 -5.14
N ILE A 28 -11.49 14.18 -6.17
CA ILE A 28 -12.53 14.76 -7.03
C ILE A 28 -13.90 14.36 -6.47
N SER A 29 -14.74 15.35 -6.18
CA SER A 29 -16.08 15.16 -5.66
C SER A 29 -16.96 14.44 -6.67
N LYS A 30 -17.55 13.30 -6.25
CA LYS A 30 -18.50 12.50 -7.07
C LYS A 30 -17.96 12.23 -8.49
N ALA A 31 -16.68 11.89 -8.58
CA ALA A 31 -15.93 11.92 -9.83
C ALA A 31 -16.59 11.14 -10.99
N PHE A 32 -17.19 9.97 -10.69
CA PHE A 32 -17.89 9.16 -11.69
C PHE A 32 -19.18 9.81 -12.20
N ASP A 33 -19.88 10.59 -11.37
CA ASP A 33 -21.19 11.19 -11.68
C ASP A 33 -21.05 12.57 -12.35
N MET A 34 -19.90 13.22 -12.18
CA MET A 34 -19.64 14.57 -12.71
C MET A 34 -19.11 14.59 -14.16
N VAL A 35 -18.76 13.44 -14.75
CA VAL A 35 -18.17 13.40 -16.09
C VAL A 35 -19.13 13.96 -17.15
N ASN A 36 -18.84 15.13 -17.70
CA ASN A 36 -19.66 15.70 -18.76
C ASN A 36 -19.53 14.86 -20.06
N HIS A 37 -20.66 14.39 -20.59
CA HIS A 37 -20.69 13.51 -21.77
C HIS A 37 -20.05 14.15 -23.00
N LYS A 38 -20.35 15.42 -23.30
CA LYS A 38 -19.81 16.12 -24.48
C LYS A 38 -18.30 16.29 -24.37
N LEU A 39 -17.80 16.65 -23.19
CA LEU A 39 -16.36 16.79 -22.95
C LEU A 39 -15.65 15.44 -23.05
N LEU A 40 -16.26 14.36 -22.55
CA LEU A 40 -15.73 13.01 -22.69
C LEU A 40 -15.63 12.57 -24.16
N ILE A 41 -16.65 12.81 -24.97
CA ILE A 41 -16.61 12.53 -26.42
C ILE A 41 -15.48 13.33 -27.09
N GLY A 42 -15.35 14.63 -26.79
CA GLY A 42 -14.24 15.44 -27.28
C GLY A 42 -12.87 14.88 -26.90
N LYS A 43 -12.75 14.35 -25.67
CA LYS A 43 -11.49 13.75 -25.18
C LYS A 43 -11.16 12.44 -25.89
N LEU A 44 -12.16 11.58 -26.11
CA LEU A 44 -11.99 10.36 -26.92
C LEU A 44 -11.52 10.70 -28.34
N ALA A 45 -12.12 11.71 -28.97
CA ALA A 45 -11.69 12.20 -30.28
C ALA A 45 -10.23 12.69 -30.24
N SER A 46 -9.83 13.43 -29.20
CA SER A 46 -8.46 13.93 -29.04
C SER A 46 -7.41 12.81 -28.86
N TYR A 47 -7.83 11.66 -28.34
CA TYR A 47 -6.99 10.45 -28.27
C TYR A 47 -7.02 9.61 -29.56
N GLY A 48 -7.65 10.11 -30.62
CA GLY A 48 -7.68 9.45 -31.92
C GLY A 48 -8.83 8.47 -32.12
N VAL A 49 -9.84 8.45 -31.23
CA VAL A 49 -11.06 7.66 -31.48
C VAL A 49 -11.86 8.32 -32.59
N GLN A 50 -12.02 7.61 -33.71
CA GLN A 50 -12.72 8.11 -34.89
C GLN A 50 -14.09 7.43 -35.07
N ASN A 51 -14.86 7.93 -36.03
CA ASN A 51 -16.09 7.26 -36.47
C ASN A 51 -15.78 5.91 -37.12
N PRO A 52 -16.67 4.90 -36.99
CA PRO A 52 -18.00 4.95 -36.37
C PRO A 52 -18.01 4.78 -34.84
N LEU A 53 -16.86 4.45 -34.23
CA LEU A 53 -16.79 4.15 -32.79
C LEU A 53 -17.10 5.37 -31.91
N LEU A 54 -16.67 6.57 -32.31
CA LEU A 54 -16.97 7.80 -31.59
C LEU A 54 -18.49 8.06 -31.52
N ALA A 55 -19.22 7.88 -32.63
CA ALA A 55 -20.67 7.98 -32.68
C ALA A 55 -21.36 6.90 -31.80
N TRP A 56 -20.77 5.71 -31.72
CA TRP A 56 -21.26 4.68 -30.81
C TRP A 56 -21.13 5.09 -29.33
N PHE A 57 -20.00 5.70 -28.93
CA PHE A 57 -19.84 6.22 -27.57
C PHE A 57 -20.82 7.35 -27.26
N ASP A 58 -21.06 8.25 -28.21
CA ASP A 58 -22.04 9.33 -28.06
C ASP A 58 -23.47 8.76 -27.85
N SER A 59 -23.86 7.77 -28.66
CA SER A 59 -25.11 7.02 -28.47
C SER A 59 -25.18 6.24 -27.15
N PHE A 60 -24.04 5.68 -26.71
CA PHE A 60 -23.94 4.96 -25.44
C PHE A 60 -24.24 5.86 -24.23
N LEU A 61 -23.82 7.13 -24.28
CA LEU A 61 -23.99 8.07 -23.16
C LEU A 61 -25.27 8.91 -23.25
N SER A 62 -25.77 9.17 -24.47
CA SER A 62 -26.90 10.07 -24.71
C SER A 62 -28.27 9.47 -24.36
N ASN A 63 -29.24 10.34 -24.06
CA ASN A 63 -30.66 10.03 -23.82
C ASN A 63 -30.93 8.96 -22.74
N ARG A 64 -30.02 8.84 -21.76
CA ARG A 64 -30.18 7.92 -20.64
C ARG A 64 -31.12 8.49 -19.59
N HIS A 65 -31.89 7.60 -18.97
CA HIS A 65 -32.80 7.92 -17.88
C HIS A 65 -32.56 6.94 -16.73
N GLN A 66 -32.74 7.40 -15.50
CA GLN A 66 -32.65 6.59 -14.29
C GLN A 66 -33.97 6.61 -13.51
N ILE A 67 -34.26 5.50 -12.83
CA ILE A 67 -35.39 5.32 -11.93
C ILE A 67 -34.89 4.61 -10.66
N VAL A 68 -35.51 4.92 -9.51
CA VAL A 68 -35.25 4.25 -8.24
C VAL A 68 -36.46 3.40 -7.88
N LYS A 69 -36.22 2.12 -7.55
CA LYS A 69 -37.24 1.19 -7.05
C LYS A 69 -37.03 0.94 -5.56
N ILE A 70 -38.06 1.20 -4.76
CA ILE A 70 -38.09 0.85 -3.33
C ILE A 70 -39.31 -0.05 -3.12
N ASN A 71 -39.08 -1.32 -2.77
CA ASN A 71 -40.12 -2.36 -2.70
C ASN A 71 -40.92 -2.44 -4.02
N SER A 72 -42.22 -2.15 -3.95
CA SER A 72 -43.15 -2.14 -5.09
C SER A 72 -43.28 -0.77 -5.77
N SER A 73 -42.66 0.27 -5.23
CA SER A 73 -42.81 1.65 -5.73
C SER A 73 -41.65 2.04 -6.64
N LEU A 74 -41.97 2.78 -7.71
CA LEU A 74 -41.01 3.34 -8.67
C LEU A 74 -41.03 4.87 -8.60
N SER A 75 -39.87 5.50 -8.72
CA SER A 75 -39.78 6.94 -8.95
C SER A 75 -40.15 7.29 -10.39
N ASN A 76 -40.41 8.57 -10.64
CA ASN A 76 -40.41 9.11 -12.00
C ASN A 76 -39.02 8.91 -12.65
N ALA A 77 -39.01 8.78 -13.98
CA ALA A 77 -37.79 8.72 -14.76
C ALA A 77 -37.12 10.11 -14.80
N VAL A 78 -35.82 10.15 -14.50
CA VAL A 78 -35.01 11.37 -14.52
C VAL A 78 -33.89 11.21 -15.54
N PRO A 79 -33.64 12.20 -16.42
CA PRO A 79 -32.55 12.11 -17.39
C PRO A 79 -31.18 12.14 -16.71
N VAL A 80 -30.25 11.32 -17.20
CA VAL A 80 -28.85 11.27 -16.77
C VAL A 80 -28.04 12.19 -17.67
N ARG A 81 -27.67 13.36 -17.16
CA ARG A 81 -27.02 14.43 -17.93
C ARG A 81 -25.48 14.43 -17.86
N SER A 82 -24.94 13.70 -16.89
CA SER A 82 -23.51 13.57 -16.65
C SER A 82 -23.22 12.23 -16.00
N GLY A 83 -21.94 11.90 -15.98
CA GLY A 83 -21.40 10.72 -15.34
C GLY A 83 -21.24 9.55 -16.30
N VAL A 84 -20.31 8.66 -15.94
CA VAL A 84 -20.18 7.37 -16.60
C VAL A 84 -21.16 6.38 -15.96
N ILE A 85 -21.62 5.40 -16.73
CA ILE A 85 -22.60 4.41 -16.24
C ILE A 85 -21.91 3.50 -15.22
N GLN A 86 -22.21 3.71 -13.93
CA GLN A 86 -21.70 2.87 -12.83
C GLN A 86 -22.20 1.43 -13.00
N GLY A 87 -21.32 0.46 -12.76
CA GLY A 87 -21.61 -0.97 -12.97
C GLY A 87 -21.49 -1.45 -14.42
N SER A 88 -21.30 -0.55 -15.39
CA SER A 88 -20.93 -0.94 -16.76
C SER A 88 -19.45 -1.32 -16.85
N VAL A 89 -19.10 -2.17 -17.83
CA VAL A 89 -17.72 -2.58 -18.10
C VAL A 89 -16.86 -1.38 -18.56
N LEU A 90 -17.44 -0.47 -19.34
CA LEU A 90 -16.73 0.67 -19.93
C LEU A 90 -16.64 1.88 -19.00
N GLY A 91 -17.53 2.00 -18.01
CA GLY A 91 -17.57 3.16 -17.11
C GLY A 91 -16.21 3.49 -16.48
N PRO A 92 -15.51 2.53 -15.85
CA PRO A 92 -14.17 2.77 -15.29
C PRO A 92 -13.15 3.21 -16.34
N LEU A 93 -13.15 2.63 -17.54
CA LEU A 93 -12.23 3.01 -18.61
C LEU A 93 -12.48 4.45 -19.08
N LEU A 94 -13.75 4.79 -19.32
CA LEU A 94 -14.16 6.13 -19.74
C LEU A 94 -13.80 7.19 -18.68
N PHE A 95 -13.95 6.84 -17.40
CA PHE A 95 -13.53 7.72 -16.31
C PHE A 95 -12.01 7.92 -16.31
N LEU A 96 -11.23 6.85 -16.45
CA LEU A 96 -9.76 6.95 -16.52
C LEU A 96 -9.32 7.82 -17.70
N VAL A 97 -9.88 7.60 -18.89
CA VAL A 97 -9.68 8.46 -20.07
C VAL A 97 -9.99 9.92 -19.74
N PHE A 98 -11.06 10.18 -18.99
CA PHE A 98 -11.48 11.52 -18.62
C PHE A 98 -10.52 12.23 -17.65
N VAL A 99 -9.94 11.53 -16.68
CA VAL A 99 -9.15 12.17 -15.62
C VAL A 99 -7.64 12.14 -15.87
N ASN A 100 -7.14 11.30 -16.79
CA ASN A 100 -5.72 10.97 -16.90
C ASN A 100 -4.79 12.18 -17.12
N ASP A 101 -5.23 13.19 -17.86
CA ASP A 101 -4.45 14.41 -18.17
C ASP A 101 -4.33 15.37 -16.97
N ILE A 102 -5.00 15.14 -15.84
CA ILE A 102 -4.79 15.93 -14.61
C ILE A 102 -3.32 15.88 -14.18
N CYS A 103 -2.61 14.80 -14.51
CA CYS A 103 -1.19 14.65 -14.18
C CYS A 103 -0.32 15.71 -14.87
N GLU A 104 -0.77 16.28 -15.99
CA GLU A 104 -0.07 17.33 -16.74
C GLU A 104 -0.08 18.68 -16.00
N CYS A 105 -0.91 18.84 -14.98
CA CYS A 105 -0.91 20.04 -14.12
C CYS A 105 0.35 20.15 -13.26
N PHE A 106 1.11 19.05 -13.11
CA PHE A 106 2.26 18.94 -12.22
C PHE A 106 3.54 18.73 -13.02
N SER A 107 4.42 19.74 -13.04
CA SER A 107 5.72 19.71 -13.70
C SER A 107 6.87 19.39 -12.74
N VAL A 108 6.71 19.74 -11.46
CA VAL A 108 7.65 19.51 -10.36
C VAL A 108 7.22 18.30 -9.53
N GLY A 109 5.93 18.23 -9.21
CA GLY A 109 5.37 17.16 -8.39
C GLY A 109 5.27 15.83 -9.12
N LYS A 110 5.64 14.73 -8.46
CA LYS A 110 5.39 13.38 -9.00
C LYS A 110 3.96 12.94 -8.70
N SER A 111 3.11 12.97 -9.71
CA SER A 111 1.71 12.54 -9.64
C SER A 111 1.56 11.02 -9.56
N LEU A 112 0.70 10.58 -8.66
CA LEU A 112 0.28 9.20 -8.43
C LEU A 112 -1.25 9.19 -8.43
N LEU A 113 -1.83 8.82 -9.57
CA LEU A 113 -3.28 8.82 -9.79
C LEU A 113 -3.84 7.41 -9.62
N PHE A 114 -4.89 7.27 -8.81
CA PHE A 114 -5.66 6.04 -8.69
C PHE A 114 -7.15 6.37 -8.71
N ALA A 115 -7.78 6.15 -9.87
CA ALA A 115 -9.14 6.61 -10.13
C ALA A 115 -9.27 8.12 -9.79
N ASP A 116 -10.15 8.46 -8.84
CA ASP A 116 -10.46 9.81 -8.38
C ASP A 116 -9.48 10.36 -7.33
N ASN A 117 -8.64 9.48 -6.75
CA ASN A 117 -7.66 9.85 -5.75
C ASN A 117 -6.34 10.24 -6.43
N LEU A 118 -5.99 11.52 -6.35
CA LEU A 118 -4.73 12.05 -6.83
C LEU A 118 -3.82 12.36 -5.65
N LYS A 119 -2.63 11.76 -5.66
CA LYS A 119 -1.57 12.05 -4.70
C LYS A 119 -0.35 12.58 -5.44
N VAL A 120 0.20 13.70 -5.01
CA VAL A 120 1.40 14.29 -5.62
C VAL A 120 2.53 14.33 -4.60
N VAL A 121 3.71 13.87 -5.00
CA VAL A 121 4.89 13.78 -4.15
C VAL A 121 5.89 14.86 -4.55
N TYR A 122 6.21 15.72 -3.59
CA TYR A 122 7.27 16.72 -3.70
C TYR A 122 8.44 16.34 -2.78
N SER A 123 9.66 16.57 -3.24
CA SER A 123 10.86 16.38 -2.45
C SER A 123 11.79 17.56 -2.59
N PHE A 124 12.29 18.07 -1.48
CA PHE A 124 13.09 19.29 -1.44
C PHE A 124 13.96 19.33 -0.18
N SER A 125 15.01 20.12 -0.23
CA SER A 125 15.87 20.37 0.93
C SER A 125 15.20 21.38 1.86
N PRO A 126 15.47 21.36 3.19
CA PRO A 126 14.85 22.32 4.12
C PRO A 126 15.03 23.80 3.74
N HIS A 127 16.14 24.14 3.07
CA HIS A 127 16.43 25.50 2.62
C HIS A 127 15.64 25.95 1.38
N GLU A 128 14.93 25.05 0.71
CA GLU A 128 14.20 25.30 -0.54
C GLU A 128 12.69 25.52 -0.31
N LEU A 129 12.27 25.71 0.94
CA LEU A 129 10.85 25.77 1.33
C LEU A 129 10.06 26.86 0.58
N SER A 130 10.61 28.06 0.43
CA SER A 130 9.96 29.15 -0.28
C SER A 130 9.77 28.83 -1.76
N ASN A 131 10.81 28.29 -2.40
CA ASN A 131 10.78 27.92 -3.81
C ASN A 131 9.75 26.83 -4.06
N ILE A 132 9.76 25.76 -3.26
CA ILE A 132 8.81 24.66 -3.44
C ILE A 132 7.38 25.10 -3.16
N GLN A 133 7.15 25.99 -2.19
CA GLN A 133 5.82 26.54 -1.93
C GLN A 133 5.28 27.28 -3.16
N ASN A 134 6.10 28.14 -3.79
CA ASN A 134 5.71 28.85 -5.00
C ASN A 134 5.39 27.90 -6.16
N CYS A 135 6.20 26.84 -6.34
CA CYS A 135 5.94 25.82 -7.34
C CYS A 135 4.61 25.10 -7.09
N ILE A 136 4.37 24.63 -5.86
CA ILE A 136 3.12 23.93 -5.50
C ILE A 136 1.91 24.85 -5.72
N SER A 137 1.99 26.13 -5.31
CA SER A 137 0.90 27.09 -5.51
C SER A 137 0.59 27.32 -7.00
N SER A 138 1.62 27.37 -7.86
CA SER A 138 1.44 27.46 -9.31
C SER A 138 0.73 26.23 -9.88
N GLU A 139 1.14 25.03 -9.46
CA GLU A 139 0.51 23.77 -9.90
C GLU A 139 -0.93 23.62 -9.38
N LEU A 140 -1.22 24.06 -8.15
CA LEU A 140 -2.59 24.11 -7.62
C LEU A 140 -3.49 25.03 -8.44
N ASN A 141 -2.97 26.14 -8.95
CA ASN A 141 -3.71 27.00 -9.88
C ASN A 141 -3.99 26.30 -11.22
N ASN A 142 -3.03 25.52 -11.74
CA ASN A 142 -3.26 24.71 -12.94
C ASN A 142 -4.36 23.67 -12.70
N VAL A 143 -4.38 23.03 -11.53
CA VAL A 143 -5.44 22.08 -11.14
C VAL A 143 -6.80 22.78 -11.07
N ALA A 144 -6.87 23.98 -10.48
CA ALA A 144 -8.10 24.76 -10.42
C ALA A 144 -8.64 25.09 -11.81
N GLN A 145 -7.76 25.53 -12.73
CA GLN A 145 -8.11 25.79 -14.13
C GLN A 145 -8.56 24.52 -14.85
N TRP A 146 -7.87 23.39 -14.63
CA TRP A 146 -8.22 22.09 -15.18
C TRP A 146 -9.60 21.64 -14.71
N CYS A 147 -9.90 21.77 -13.41
CA CYS A 147 -11.21 21.45 -12.83
C CYS A 147 -12.32 22.30 -13.48
N SER A 148 -12.09 23.61 -13.61
CA SER A 148 -13.02 24.52 -14.29
C SER A 148 -13.27 24.13 -15.75
N LYS A 149 -12.20 23.85 -16.50
CA LYS A 149 -12.28 23.41 -17.91
C LYS A 149 -13.08 22.11 -18.07
N TRP A 150 -12.85 21.14 -17.20
CA TRP A 150 -13.47 19.81 -17.28
C TRP A 150 -14.77 19.68 -16.49
N GLN A 151 -15.25 20.77 -15.89
CA GLN A 151 -16.47 20.82 -15.07
C GLN A 151 -16.46 19.81 -13.92
N LEU A 152 -15.31 19.69 -13.26
CA LEU A 152 -15.12 18.84 -12.09
C LEU A 152 -14.96 19.70 -10.85
N GLU A 153 -15.34 19.12 -9.71
CA GLU A 153 -15.23 19.77 -8.41
C GLU A 153 -14.25 19.00 -7.52
N LEU A 154 -13.44 19.72 -6.77
CA LEU A 154 -12.58 19.13 -5.75
C LEU A 154 -13.36 18.89 -4.45
N ASN A 155 -12.98 17.86 -3.72
CA ASN A 155 -13.55 17.53 -2.42
C ASN A 155 -12.75 18.23 -1.31
N THR A 156 -13.24 19.40 -0.90
CA THR A 156 -12.59 20.26 0.11
C THR A 156 -12.43 19.60 1.47
N ALA A 157 -13.29 18.64 1.80
CA ALA A 157 -13.19 17.88 3.05
C ALA A 157 -12.09 16.81 3.04
N LYS A 158 -11.56 16.45 1.87
CA LYS A 158 -10.59 15.34 1.72
C LYS A 158 -9.25 15.74 1.11
N TYR A 159 -9.12 16.95 0.56
CA TYR A 159 -7.81 17.45 0.16
C TYR A 159 -7.02 18.04 1.33
N GLY A 160 -5.70 17.95 1.24
CA GLY A 160 -4.79 18.45 2.24
C GLY A 160 -3.38 17.99 1.96
N TRP A 161 -2.44 18.35 2.83
CA TRP A 161 -1.04 18.01 2.64
C TRP A 161 -0.44 17.35 3.88
N LEU A 162 0.50 16.43 3.68
CA LEU A 162 1.22 15.72 4.74
C LEU A 162 2.72 15.79 4.45
N CYS A 163 3.52 16.23 5.40
CA CYS A 163 4.97 16.30 5.24
C CYS A 163 5.67 15.26 6.13
N PHE A 164 6.56 14.47 5.55
CA PHE A 164 7.41 13.57 6.31
C PHE A 164 8.63 14.32 6.85
N ALA A 165 8.82 14.20 8.18
CA ALA A 165 10.01 14.56 8.97
C ALA A 165 10.28 16.02 9.32
N ASP A 166 9.37 16.93 9.03
CA ASP A 166 9.38 18.24 9.66
C ASP A 166 7.96 18.63 10.09
N THR A 167 7.69 18.56 11.40
CA THR A 167 6.41 18.95 11.99
C THR A 167 6.24 20.46 12.13
N SER A 168 7.32 21.25 11.96
CA SER A 168 7.29 22.72 12.07
C SER A 168 6.96 23.41 10.74
N LEU A 169 7.25 22.73 9.62
CA LEU A 169 7.00 23.23 8.26
C LEU A 169 5.52 23.50 8.02
N ASN A 170 5.12 24.75 7.77
CA ASN A 170 3.72 25.11 7.48
C ASN A 170 3.66 26.02 6.24
N PRO A 171 3.71 25.46 5.02
CA PRO A 171 3.60 26.23 3.80
C PRO A 171 2.19 26.77 3.64
N ASN A 172 2.10 28.02 3.15
CA ASN A 172 0.82 28.64 2.83
C ASN A 172 0.37 28.18 1.45
N LEU A 173 -0.34 27.05 1.41
CA LEU A 173 -0.88 26.46 0.19
C LEU A 173 -2.37 26.72 0.11
N THR A 174 -2.82 27.34 -0.98
CA THR A 174 -4.22 27.65 -1.24
C THR A 174 -4.66 27.14 -2.61
N ILE A 175 -5.93 26.78 -2.74
CA ILE A 175 -6.57 26.44 -4.00
C ILE A 175 -7.97 27.07 -4.02
N ASN A 176 -8.32 27.78 -5.10
CA ASN A 176 -9.58 28.54 -5.20
C ASN A 176 -9.84 29.50 -4.01
N GLY A 177 -8.77 30.05 -3.42
CA GLY A 177 -8.86 30.94 -2.25
C GLY A 177 -9.02 30.22 -0.90
N GLU A 178 -9.17 28.89 -0.88
CA GLU A 178 -9.23 28.10 0.35
C GLU A 178 -7.86 27.55 0.75
N MET A 179 -7.53 27.60 2.04
CA MET A 179 -6.26 27.07 2.56
C MET A 179 -6.32 25.55 2.70
N LEU A 180 -5.28 24.86 2.20
CA LEU A 180 -5.15 23.42 2.37
C LEU A 180 -4.77 23.07 3.81
N SER A 181 -5.54 22.16 4.40
CA SER A 181 -5.27 21.68 5.76
C SER A 181 -4.03 20.77 5.82
N ARG A 182 -3.26 20.89 6.91
CA ARG A 182 -2.21 19.93 7.26
C ARG A 182 -2.84 18.65 7.79
N LEU A 183 -2.42 17.52 7.24
CA LEU A 183 -2.83 16.18 7.62
C LEU A 183 -1.71 15.51 8.43
N HIS A 184 -2.05 14.98 9.60
CA HIS A 184 -1.14 14.17 10.42
C HIS A 184 -1.30 12.67 10.19
N THR A 185 -2.49 12.23 9.82
CA THR A 185 -2.82 10.85 9.48
C THR A 185 -3.69 10.83 8.23
N VAL A 186 -3.39 9.92 7.30
CA VAL A 186 -4.13 9.76 6.05
C VAL A 186 -4.58 8.32 5.87
N VAL A 187 -5.64 8.12 5.08
CA VAL A 187 -6.06 6.81 4.60
C VAL A 187 -5.94 6.81 3.09
N ASP A 188 -4.92 6.14 2.58
CA ASP A 188 -4.60 6.05 1.16
C ASP A 188 -4.83 4.60 0.68
N LEU A 189 -5.74 4.41 -0.27
CA LEU A 189 -6.15 3.11 -0.82
C LEU A 189 -6.35 2.01 0.26
N GLY A 190 -7.00 2.40 1.36
CA GLY A 190 -7.32 1.51 2.49
C GLY A 190 -6.17 1.26 3.50
N LEU A 191 -5.02 1.90 3.30
CA LEU A 191 -3.88 1.86 4.20
C LEU A 191 -3.78 3.18 4.97
N ARG A 192 -3.73 3.09 6.31
CA ARG A 192 -3.55 4.26 7.18
C ARG A 192 -2.09 4.44 7.60
N TYR A 193 -1.58 5.66 7.50
CA TYR A 193 -0.25 6.03 8.02
C TYR A 193 -0.19 7.50 8.43
N SER A 194 0.79 7.82 9.26
CA SER A 194 1.00 9.15 9.82
C SER A 194 2.25 9.84 9.25
N ASP A 195 2.38 11.14 9.50
CA ASP A 195 3.49 12.02 9.10
C ASP A 195 4.87 11.65 9.70
N ASP A 196 4.90 10.77 10.70
CA ASP A 196 6.09 10.13 11.25
C ASP A 196 6.41 8.76 10.59
N LEU A 197 5.75 8.43 9.48
CA LEU A 197 5.79 7.13 8.81
C LEU A 197 5.34 5.95 9.70
N SER A 198 4.54 6.23 10.74
CA SER A 198 3.95 5.20 11.58
C SER A 198 2.74 4.54 10.92
N PHE A 199 2.65 3.22 11.08
CA PHE A 199 1.47 2.43 10.73
C PHE A 199 0.71 1.94 11.98
N THR A 200 0.96 2.56 13.14
CA THR A 200 0.42 2.13 14.44
C THR A 200 -1.11 2.13 14.42
N GLU A 201 -1.74 3.20 13.91
CA GLU A 201 -3.21 3.28 13.81
C GLU A 201 -3.80 2.19 12.91
N GLN A 202 -3.16 1.91 11.76
CA GLN A 202 -3.58 0.81 10.89
C GLN A 202 -3.53 -0.53 11.62
N ILE A 203 -2.44 -0.79 12.34
CA ILE A 203 -2.26 -2.02 13.11
C ILE A 203 -3.30 -2.12 14.23
N MET A 204 -3.61 -1.03 14.92
CA MET A 204 -4.66 -0.99 15.94
C MET A 204 -6.03 -1.33 15.35
N LYS A 205 -6.37 -0.74 14.20
CA LYS A 205 -7.62 -1.02 13.47
C LYS A 205 -7.71 -2.49 13.05
N GLN A 206 -6.65 -3.03 12.44
CA GLN A 206 -6.57 -4.43 12.01
C GLN A 206 -6.67 -5.40 13.19
N THR A 207 -5.94 -5.13 14.28
CA THR A 207 -5.93 -5.94 15.50
C THR A 207 -7.32 -5.95 16.14
N SER A 208 -7.94 -4.79 16.30
CA SER A 208 -9.27 -4.65 16.92
C SER A 208 -10.35 -5.36 16.11
N LYS A 209 -10.32 -5.24 14.77
CA LYS A 209 -11.22 -6.00 13.88
C LYS A 209 -10.98 -7.51 14.02
N SER A 210 -9.73 -7.93 14.04
CA SER A 210 -9.34 -9.34 14.12
C SER A 210 -9.72 -9.98 15.47
N GLN A 211 -9.54 -9.26 16.58
CA GLN A 211 -9.91 -9.74 17.92
C GLN A 211 -11.43 -9.93 18.05
N ARG A 212 -12.23 -9.01 17.50
CA ARG A 212 -13.70 -9.16 17.44
C ARG A 212 -14.11 -10.41 16.66
N LEU A 213 -13.48 -10.64 15.50
CA LEU A 213 -13.72 -11.84 14.69
C LEU A 213 -13.33 -13.12 15.43
N ILE A 214 -12.19 -13.14 16.13
CA ILE A 214 -11.81 -14.28 16.97
C ILE A 214 -12.89 -14.55 18.01
N GLY A 215 -13.33 -13.52 18.74
CA GLY A 215 -14.36 -13.66 19.76
C GLY A 215 -15.70 -14.17 19.19
N TYR A 216 -16.04 -13.81 17.94
CA TYR A 216 -17.20 -14.38 17.26
C TYR A 216 -16.98 -15.86 16.91
N ILE A 217 -15.87 -16.17 16.24
CA ILE A 217 -15.49 -17.53 15.81
C ILE A 217 -15.48 -18.49 17.00
N THR A 218 -14.82 -18.13 18.10
CA THR A 218 -14.64 -19.02 19.25
C THR A 218 -15.94 -19.21 20.04
N ARG A 219 -16.87 -18.25 20.01
CA ARG A 219 -18.18 -18.36 20.68
C ARG A 219 -19.22 -19.12 19.85
N LYS A 220 -19.19 -18.97 18.52
CA LYS A 220 -20.21 -19.53 17.62
C LYS A 220 -19.84 -20.87 17.02
N LEU A 221 -18.56 -21.19 16.95
CA LEU A 221 -18.08 -22.48 16.45
C LEU A 221 -17.55 -23.31 17.61
N HIS A 222 -17.99 -24.56 17.69
CA HIS A 222 -17.62 -25.46 18.78
C HIS A 222 -16.46 -26.40 18.39
N ASN A 223 -16.39 -26.82 17.11
CA ASN A 223 -15.30 -27.64 16.59
C ASN A 223 -14.02 -26.81 16.35
N SER A 224 -12.87 -27.34 16.76
CA SER A 224 -11.54 -26.78 16.55
C SER A 224 -11.20 -26.62 15.05
N GLU A 225 -11.59 -27.57 14.20
CA GLU A 225 -11.31 -27.52 12.76
C GLU A 225 -12.02 -26.33 12.09
N SER A 226 -13.31 -26.14 12.39
CA SER A 226 -14.08 -25.00 11.88
C SER A 226 -13.53 -23.67 12.38
N ARG A 227 -13.09 -23.61 13.65
CA ARG A 227 -12.40 -22.42 14.20
C ARG A 227 -11.11 -22.13 13.44
N ILE A 228 -10.29 -23.14 13.19
CA ILE A 228 -9.02 -23.02 12.46
C ILE A 228 -9.27 -22.56 11.02
N LEU A 229 -10.26 -23.15 10.33
CA LEU A 229 -10.64 -22.76 8.98
C LEU A 229 -11.10 -21.30 8.93
N MET A 230 -12.02 -20.90 9.80
CA MET A 230 -12.52 -19.52 9.84
C MET A 230 -11.44 -18.52 10.25
N TYR A 231 -10.50 -18.90 11.11
CA TYR A 231 -9.32 -18.08 11.39
C TYR A 231 -8.48 -17.88 10.14
N LYS A 232 -8.20 -18.96 9.39
CA LYS A 232 -7.42 -18.92 8.14
C LYS A 232 -8.08 -18.05 7.06
N VAL A 233 -9.41 -18.08 6.95
CA VAL A 233 -10.17 -17.37 5.92
C VAL A 233 -10.49 -15.92 6.31
N CYS A 234 -10.89 -15.65 7.54
CA CYS A 234 -11.42 -14.33 7.93
C CYS A 234 -10.42 -13.46 8.70
N VAL A 235 -9.59 -14.07 9.55
CA VAL A 235 -8.72 -13.33 10.48
C VAL A 235 -7.31 -13.16 9.92
N ARG A 236 -6.71 -14.25 9.44
CA ARG A 236 -5.34 -14.25 8.93
C ARG A 236 -5.09 -13.24 7.80
N PRO A 237 -5.97 -13.08 6.79
CA PRO A 237 -5.74 -12.10 5.73
C PRO A 237 -5.65 -10.66 6.25
N LEU A 238 -6.36 -10.33 7.34
CA LEU A 238 -6.28 -9.01 7.97
C LEU A 238 -4.91 -8.75 8.60
N LEU A 239 -4.29 -9.78 9.17
CA LEU A 239 -2.97 -9.72 9.82
C LEU A 239 -1.80 -9.78 8.82
N GLU A 240 -2.05 -10.36 7.65
CA GLU A 240 -1.07 -10.51 6.57
C GLU A 240 -1.14 -9.38 5.53
N ASN A 241 -2.21 -8.58 5.53
CA ASN A 241 -2.35 -7.44 4.62
C ASN A 241 -1.21 -6.43 4.80
N CYS A 242 -0.60 -6.01 3.69
CA CYS A 242 0.55 -5.10 3.66
C CYS A 242 1.73 -5.58 4.53
N ALA A 243 1.94 -6.90 4.67
CA ALA A 243 2.99 -7.48 5.49
C ALA A 243 4.40 -6.90 5.23
N PHE A 244 4.68 -6.43 4.01
CA PHE A 244 5.95 -5.82 3.63
C PHE A 244 6.18 -4.48 4.35
N LEU A 245 5.20 -3.57 4.37
CA LEU A 245 5.29 -2.30 5.13
C LEU A 245 5.34 -2.56 6.62
N LEU A 246 4.46 -3.45 7.08
CA LEU A 246 4.34 -3.79 8.50
C LEU A 246 5.57 -4.57 9.02
N SER A 247 6.53 -4.94 8.16
CA SER A 247 7.80 -5.57 8.58
C SER A 247 8.77 -4.56 9.19
N SER A 248 8.61 -3.28 8.85
CA SER A 248 9.45 -2.16 9.25
C SER A 248 8.93 -1.43 10.50
N THR A 249 7.81 -1.87 11.07
CA THR A 249 7.19 -1.24 12.24
C THR A 249 7.92 -1.55 13.55
N ARG A 250 7.57 -0.77 14.59
CA ARG A 250 8.11 -0.88 15.94
C ARG A 250 7.79 -2.26 16.55
N ILE A 251 8.62 -2.72 17.48
CA ILE A 251 8.48 -4.04 18.13
C ILE A 251 7.10 -4.16 18.80
N LYS A 252 6.65 -3.12 19.50
CA LYS A 252 5.32 -3.06 20.13
C LYS A 252 4.18 -3.41 19.17
N ASP A 253 4.26 -2.95 17.92
CA ASP A 253 3.20 -3.16 16.94
C ASP A 253 3.25 -4.57 16.34
N LYS A 254 4.46 -5.13 16.20
CA LYS A 254 4.65 -6.54 15.83
C LYS A 254 4.08 -7.47 16.90
N LEU A 255 4.33 -7.17 18.18
CA LEU A 255 3.76 -7.91 19.31
C LEU A 255 2.23 -7.77 19.36
N ARG A 256 1.70 -6.59 19.05
CA ARG A 256 0.25 -6.37 18.95
C ARG A 256 -0.39 -7.27 17.89
N LEU A 257 0.21 -7.41 16.71
CA LEU A 257 -0.26 -8.34 15.68
C LEU A 257 -0.14 -9.82 16.13
N LYS A 258 0.99 -10.20 16.73
CA LYS A 258 1.20 -11.56 17.30
C LYS A 258 0.13 -11.90 18.35
N SER A 259 -0.27 -10.92 19.17
CA SER A 259 -1.25 -11.11 20.25
C SER A 259 -2.58 -11.68 19.75
N VAL A 260 -2.97 -11.36 18.51
CA VAL A 260 -4.19 -11.83 17.88
C VAL A 260 -4.15 -13.34 17.67
N GLN A 261 -3.11 -13.86 17.01
CA GLN A 261 -2.97 -15.32 16.84
C GLN A 261 -2.74 -16.01 18.18
N ARG A 262 -1.96 -15.41 19.09
CA ARG A 262 -1.75 -15.95 20.44
C ARG A 262 -3.07 -16.16 21.17
N ARG A 263 -3.97 -15.17 21.13
CA ARG A 263 -5.31 -15.25 21.74
C ARG A 263 -6.15 -16.34 21.05
N PHE A 264 -6.13 -16.40 19.72
CA PHE A 264 -6.87 -17.43 18.98
C PHE A 264 -6.44 -18.86 19.38
N THR A 265 -5.12 -19.11 19.45
CA THR A 265 -4.63 -20.46 19.79
C THR A 265 -4.95 -20.84 21.23
N LEU A 266 -4.91 -19.89 22.17
CA LEU A 266 -5.36 -20.10 23.55
C LEU A 266 -6.85 -20.45 23.64
N LEU A 267 -7.72 -19.67 23.00
CA LEU A 267 -9.17 -19.91 23.04
C LEU A 267 -9.59 -21.20 22.33
N THR A 268 -8.77 -21.70 21.41
CA THR A 268 -9.07 -22.93 20.66
C THR A 268 -8.64 -24.19 21.42
N LEU A 269 -7.48 -24.15 22.10
CA LEU A 269 -6.95 -25.30 22.86
C LEU A 269 -7.38 -25.32 24.33
N GLY A 270 -7.91 -24.21 24.86
CA GLY A 270 -8.15 -24.03 26.29
C GLY A 270 -6.94 -23.45 27.02
N THR A 271 -7.13 -23.14 28.30
CA THR A 271 -6.12 -22.53 29.20
C THR A 271 -5.09 -23.54 29.71
N ASP A 272 -4.53 -24.36 28.83
CA ASP A 272 -3.37 -25.18 29.17
C ASP A 272 -2.14 -24.27 29.24
N SER A 273 -1.80 -23.83 30.45
CA SER A 273 -0.78 -22.81 30.74
C SER A 273 0.64 -23.27 30.41
N VAL A 274 0.84 -24.56 30.14
CA VAL A 274 2.16 -25.18 29.92
C VAL A 274 2.65 -24.98 28.49
N LEU A 275 1.76 -24.93 27.49
CA LEU A 275 2.17 -24.89 26.09
C LEU A 275 2.62 -23.49 25.66
N THR A 276 3.83 -23.36 25.10
CA THR A 276 4.30 -22.11 24.49
C THR A 276 3.47 -21.71 23.26
N TYR A 277 3.59 -20.45 22.82
CA TYR A 277 2.89 -19.98 21.61
C TYR A 277 3.20 -20.81 20.37
N ASN A 278 4.46 -21.18 20.15
CA ASN A 278 4.86 -22.00 19.01
C ASN A 278 4.32 -23.44 19.14
N SER A 279 4.38 -24.04 20.34
CA SER A 279 3.80 -25.36 20.60
C SER A 279 2.30 -25.40 20.34
N ARG A 280 1.56 -24.36 20.75
CA ARG A 280 0.13 -24.22 20.44
C ARG A 280 -0.13 -24.08 18.94
N CYS A 281 0.71 -23.34 18.22
CA CYS A 281 0.60 -23.22 16.76
C CYS A 281 0.81 -24.60 16.09
N SER A 282 1.84 -25.34 16.48
CA SER A 282 2.12 -26.69 15.97
C SER A 282 0.96 -27.66 16.24
N LYS A 283 0.42 -27.69 17.46
CA LYS A 283 -0.72 -28.55 17.84
C LYS A 283 -1.99 -28.25 17.02
N LEU A 284 -2.18 -27.00 16.58
CA LEU A 284 -3.30 -26.57 15.74
C LEU A 284 -3.03 -26.64 14.23
N GLY A 285 -1.86 -27.15 13.80
CA GLY A 285 -1.49 -27.14 12.38
C GLY A 285 -1.39 -25.73 11.79
N LEU A 286 -0.90 -24.78 12.59
CA LEU A 286 -0.71 -23.38 12.22
C LEU A 286 0.78 -23.03 12.22
N ASP A 287 1.21 -22.27 11.21
CA ASP A 287 2.47 -21.55 11.31
C ASP A 287 2.33 -20.36 12.27
N PRO A 288 3.35 -20.06 13.09
CA PRO A 288 3.44 -18.78 13.79
C PRO A 288 3.35 -17.59 12.82
N LEU A 289 2.73 -16.50 13.27
CA LEU A 289 2.44 -15.33 12.43
C LEU A 289 3.71 -14.71 11.85
N TRP A 290 4.78 -14.66 12.65
CA TRP A 290 6.08 -14.15 12.20
C TRP A 290 6.63 -14.97 11.03
N LYS A 291 6.52 -16.30 11.09
CA LYS A 291 6.99 -17.24 10.06
C LYS A 291 6.20 -17.04 8.77
N ARG A 292 4.88 -16.91 8.88
CA ARG A 292 4.01 -16.62 7.73
C ARG A 292 4.35 -15.30 7.05
N ARG A 293 4.52 -14.24 7.83
CA ARG A 293 4.84 -12.91 7.30
C ARG A 293 6.23 -12.85 6.69
N LEU A 294 7.21 -13.54 7.27
CA LEU A 294 8.54 -13.71 6.67
C LEU A 294 8.42 -14.38 5.29
N LYS A 295 7.70 -15.52 5.21
CA LYS A 295 7.48 -16.24 3.96
C LYS A 295 6.78 -15.37 2.90
N LEU A 296 5.71 -14.67 3.27
CA LEU A 296 4.99 -13.75 2.37
C LEU A 296 5.90 -12.66 1.82
N ASN A 297 6.74 -12.07 2.68
CA ASN A 297 7.64 -11.02 2.29
C ASN A 297 8.79 -11.52 1.39
N LEU A 298 9.34 -12.71 1.64
CA LEU A 298 10.32 -13.36 0.75
C LEU A 298 9.69 -13.68 -0.62
N ILE A 299 8.46 -14.18 -0.65
CA ILE A 299 7.71 -14.42 -1.89
C ILE A 299 7.48 -13.10 -2.64
N PHE A 300 7.09 -12.05 -1.93
CA PHE A 300 6.88 -10.74 -2.55
C PHE A 300 8.18 -10.19 -3.13
N PHE A 301 9.28 -10.31 -2.39
CA PHE A 301 10.62 -9.91 -2.83
C PHE A 301 11.08 -10.69 -4.07
N PHE A 302 10.89 -12.02 -4.08
CA PHE A 302 11.14 -12.88 -5.24
C PHE A 302 10.39 -12.40 -6.47
N LYS A 303 9.09 -12.09 -6.33
CA LYS A 303 8.26 -11.62 -7.43
C LYS A 303 8.75 -10.28 -7.98
N ILE A 304 9.23 -9.38 -7.14
CA ILE A 304 9.81 -8.10 -7.57
C ILE A 304 11.09 -8.35 -8.39
N LEU A 305 12.03 -9.13 -7.86
CA LEU A 305 13.31 -9.43 -8.54
C LEU A 305 13.11 -10.11 -9.91
N ASN A 306 12.16 -11.03 -10.00
CA ASN A 306 11.85 -11.77 -11.22
C ASN A 306 10.81 -11.06 -12.12
N LYS A 307 10.46 -9.80 -11.83
CA LYS A 307 9.48 -9.00 -12.59
C LYS A 307 8.10 -9.68 -12.74
N LEU A 308 7.73 -10.51 -11.77
CA LEU A 308 6.41 -11.16 -11.68
C LEU A 308 5.36 -10.29 -10.99
N SER A 309 5.72 -9.05 -10.62
CA SER A 309 4.85 -8.05 -10.03
C SER A 309 4.90 -6.77 -10.87
N PHE A 310 3.74 -6.12 -11.04
CA PHE A 310 3.66 -4.79 -11.62
C PHE A 310 4.15 -3.75 -10.60
N THR A 311 5.46 -3.48 -10.62
CA THR A 311 6.13 -2.40 -9.88
C THR A 311 6.93 -1.56 -10.85
N SER A 312 7.13 -0.28 -10.53
CA SER A 312 8.06 0.57 -11.27
C SER A 312 9.44 -0.11 -11.36
N SER A 313 10.01 -0.19 -12.55
CA SER A 313 11.05 -1.14 -12.99
C SER A 313 12.43 -1.04 -12.30
N GLN A 314 12.56 -0.23 -11.25
CA GLN A 314 13.86 0.17 -10.70
C GLN A 314 14.01 0.01 -9.17
N ALA A 315 12.97 -0.42 -8.44
CA ALA A 315 13.01 -0.41 -6.98
C ALA A 315 14.02 -1.40 -6.37
N ILE A 316 14.09 -2.63 -6.89
CA ILE A 316 14.98 -3.69 -6.41
C ILE A 316 15.56 -4.40 -7.64
N GLN A 317 16.88 -4.46 -7.72
CA GLN A 317 17.60 -5.10 -8.82
C GLN A 317 18.65 -6.06 -8.26
N TYR A 318 19.06 -7.03 -9.07
CA TYR A 318 20.28 -7.78 -8.81
C TYR A 318 21.49 -6.84 -8.83
N ALA A 319 22.50 -7.15 -8.03
CA ALA A 319 23.78 -6.45 -8.07
C ALA A 319 24.39 -6.62 -9.47
N LYS A 320 25.05 -5.58 -9.99
CA LYS A 320 25.83 -5.71 -11.23
C LYS A 320 26.94 -6.72 -10.97
N ALA A 321 27.18 -7.63 -11.92
CA ALA A 321 28.30 -8.55 -11.85
C ALA A 321 29.60 -7.74 -11.71
N SER A 322 30.47 -8.11 -10.77
CA SER A 322 31.84 -7.62 -10.74
C SER A 322 32.58 -8.08 -12.00
N HIS A 323 33.55 -7.29 -12.49
CA HIS A 323 34.44 -7.72 -13.58
C HIS A 323 35.27 -8.97 -13.23
N TYR A 324 35.35 -9.31 -11.94
CA TYR A 324 35.91 -10.57 -11.45
C TYR A 324 34.82 -11.63 -11.33
N ASP A 325 35.13 -12.85 -11.77
CA ASP A 325 34.26 -14.01 -11.75
C ASP A 325 34.14 -14.58 -10.32
N ILE A 326 33.46 -13.83 -9.46
CA ILE A 326 33.10 -14.27 -8.12
C ILE A 326 31.85 -15.13 -8.29
N ARG A 327 31.92 -16.42 -7.90
CA ARG A 327 30.88 -17.48 -8.04
C ARG A 327 29.45 -17.12 -7.54
N ASN A 328 29.23 -15.90 -7.07
CA ASN A 328 28.02 -15.39 -6.39
C ASN A 328 27.44 -14.07 -6.95
N SER A 329 28.08 -13.42 -7.92
CA SER A 329 27.75 -12.03 -8.29
C SER A 329 26.35 -11.86 -8.93
N LEU A 330 25.86 -12.86 -9.66
CA LEU A 330 24.64 -12.79 -10.48
C LEU A 330 23.32 -12.93 -9.69
N SER A 331 23.34 -13.38 -8.43
CA SER A 331 22.12 -13.69 -7.65
C SER A 331 21.96 -12.90 -6.36
N LEU A 332 22.84 -11.93 -6.11
CA LEU A 332 22.76 -11.04 -4.95
C LEU A 332 21.85 -9.85 -5.26
N ALA A 333 21.01 -9.45 -4.31
CA ALA A 333 20.24 -8.22 -4.44
C ALA A 333 21.16 -7.00 -4.21
N LYS A 334 21.01 -5.95 -5.03
CA LYS A 334 21.79 -4.71 -4.89
C LYS A 334 21.58 -4.09 -3.51
N GLN A 335 22.65 -3.97 -2.75
CA GLN A 335 22.66 -3.23 -1.49
C GLN A 335 23.03 -1.77 -1.78
N THR A 336 22.30 -0.82 -1.19
CA THR A 336 22.75 0.57 -1.10
C THR A 336 22.95 0.87 0.37
N TYR A 337 24.06 1.53 0.66
CA TYR A 337 24.37 1.97 2.01
C TYR A 337 23.55 3.22 2.35
N SER A 338 23.04 3.31 3.57
CA SER A 338 22.46 4.52 4.12
C SER A 338 22.73 4.59 5.61
N ARG A 339 22.97 5.80 6.12
CA ARG A 339 23.10 6.07 7.56
C ARG A 339 21.74 6.11 8.28
N SER A 340 20.63 6.16 7.53
CA SER A 340 19.28 6.22 8.10
C SER A 340 18.82 4.85 8.60
N SER A 341 18.67 4.70 9.92
CA SER A 341 18.12 3.49 10.54
C SER A 341 16.69 3.19 10.05
N LEU A 342 15.90 4.23 9.78
CA LEU A 342 14.55 4.14 9.21
C LEU A 342 14.58 3.48 7.83
N TYR A 343 15.52 3.89 6.96
CA TYR A 343 15.69 3.29 5.63
C TYR A 343 16.25 1.87 5.68
N MET A 344 17.23 1.63 6.55
CA MET A 344 17.83 0.31 6.71
C MET A 344 16.84 -0.76 7.18
N ASN A 345 15.82 -0.34 7.94
CA ASN A 345 14.73 -1.21 8.39
C ASN A 345 13.56 -1.31 7.39
N TYR A 346 13.56 -0.51 6.32
CA TYR A 346 12.54 -0.59 5.27
C TYR A 346 12.61 -1.93 4.51
N PHE A 347 11.46 -2.41 4.05
CA PHE A 347 11.30 -3.70 3.38
C PHE A 347 12.37 -3.97 2.32
N ALA A 348 12.59 -3.05 1.38
CA ALA A 348 13.53 -3.28 0.27
C ALA A 348 14.94 -3.58 0.79
N ARG A 349 15.44 -2.81 1.77
CA ARG A 349 16.79 -3.01 2.34
C ARG A 349 16.88 -4.23 3.21
N LYS A 350 15.90 -4.40 4.11
CA LYS A 350 15.82 -5.55 5.02
C LYS A 350 15.80 -6.85 4.24
N PHE A 351 14.97 -6.95 3.22
CA PHE A 351 14.82 -8.17 2.44
C PHE A 351 15.94 -8.38 1.42
N SER A 352 16.64 -7.34 0.95
CA SER A 352 17.89 -7.52 0.20
C SER A 352 18.97 -8.21 1.03
N ARG A 353 19.12 -7.86 2.32
CA ARG A 353 20.06 -8.54 3.23
C ARG A 353 19.62 -9.98 3.53
N LEU A 354 18.34 -10.17 3.84
CA LEU A 354 17.78 -11.51 4.06
C LEU A 354 17.97 -12.41 2.84
N TRP A 355 17.77 -11.85 1.65
CA TRP A 355 17.95 -12.57 0.40
C TRP A 355 19.37 -13.06 0.24
N SER A 356 20.38 -12.23 0.51
CA SER A 356 21.80 -12.62 0.46
C SER A 356 22.14 -13.80 1.39
N ASN A 357 21.41 -13.99 2.48
CA ASN A 357 21.61 -15.09 3.41
C ASN A 357 20.88 -16.39 3.01
N LEU A 358 20.07 -16.38 1.94
CA LEU A 358 19.42 -17.59 1.44
C LEU A 358 20.45 -18.50 0.75
N PRO A 359 20.29 -19.84 0.86
CA PRO A 359 21.09 -20.79 0.10
C PRO A 359 21.12 -20.45 -1.39
N GLN A 360 22.27 -20.59 -2.03
CA GLN A 360 22.43 -20.27 -3.46
C GLN A 360 21.44 -21.04 -4.33
N THR A 361 21.23 -22.32 -4.02
CA THR A 361 20.25 -23.18 -4.69
C THR A 361 18.83 -22.63 -4.62
N THR A 362 18.49 -21.87 -3.56
CA THR A 362 17.19 -21.21 -3.42
C THR A 362 17.14 -19.89 -4.20
N ARG A 363 18.22 -19.11 -4.20
CA ARG A 363 18.30 -17.81 -4.90
C ARG A 363 18.28 -17.93 -6.42
N MET A 364 18.81 -19.03 -6.96
CA MET A 364 18.90 -19.28 -8.41
C MET A 364 17.60 -19.85 -9.01
N LEU A 365 16.56 -20.09 -8.21
CA LEU A 365 15.28 -20.56 -8.72
C LEU A 365 14.58 -19.45 -9.50
N ASN A 366 14.14 -19.75 -10.72
CA ASN A 366 13.33 -18.82 -11.52
C ASN A 366 11.82 -19.14 -11.42
N SER A 367 11.47 -20.32 -10.87
CA SER A 367 10.09 -20.77 -10.69
C SER A 367 9.57 -20.42 -9.30
N LEU A 368 8.49 -19.62 -9.25
CA LEU A 368 7.83 -19.24 -8.00
C LEU A 368 7.38 -20.47 -7.17
N PRO A 369 6.71 -21.49 -7.75
CA PRO A 369 6.37 -22.70 -7.00
C PRO A 369 7.57 -23.41 -6.35
N LEU A 370 8.68 -23.54 -7.07
CA LEU A 370 9.90 -24.16 -6.54
C LEU A 370 10.51 -23.32 -5.42
N PHE A 371 10.55 -22.00 -5.61
CA PHE A 371 11.02 -21.07 -4.58
C PHE A 371 10.19 -21.17 -3.30
N VAL A 372 8.86 -21.19 -3.42
CA VAL A 372 7.93 -21.33 -2.29
C VAL A 372 8.17 -22.63 -1.51
N ARG A 373 8.50 -23.73 -2.20
CA ARG A 373 8.86 -25.00 -1.55
C ARG A 373 10.20 -24.89 -0.81
N SER A 374 11.21 -24.32 -1.46
CA SER A 374 12.56 -24.20 -0.89
C SER A 374 12.62 -23.35 0.39
N ILE A 375 11.92 -22.21 0.42
CA ILE A 375 11.95 -21.31 1.59
C ILE A 375 11.23 -21.88 2.82
N ASN A 376 10.40 -22.93 2.68
CA ASN A 376 9.74 -23.55 3.84
C ASN A 376 10.76 -24.15 4.82
N ALA A 377 11.82 -24.76 4.29
CA ALA A 377 12.91 -25.30 5.09
C ALA A 377 13.68 -24.18 5.79
N PHE A 378 14.03 -23.12 5.04
CA PHE A 378 14.73 -21.95 5.59
C PHE A 378 13.95 -21.26 6.71
N CYS A 379 12.66 -20.99 6.52
CA CYS A 379 11.80 -20.35 7.51
C CYS A 379 11.53 -21.21 8.75
N SER A 380 11.93 -22.48 8.75
CA SER A 380 11.82 -23.39 9.90
C SER A 380 13.12 -23.47 10.71
N SER A 381 14.20 -22.83 10.25
CA SER A 381 15.51 -22.83 10.92
C SER A 381 15.68 -21.62 11.87
N GLU A 382 16.50 -21.76 12.92
CA GLU A 382 16.87 -20.66 13.82
C GLU A 382 17.55 -19.50 13.08
N ASN A 383 18.22 -19.77 11.95
CA ASN A 383 18.85 -18.77 11.10
C ASN A 383 17.86 -17.72 10.58
N ALA A 384 16.59 -18.08 10.39
CA ALA A 384 15.55 -17.14 9.95
C ALA A 384 15.20 -16.09 11.03
N LEU A 385 15.35 -16.42 12.32
CA LEU A 385 15.08 -15.51 13.44
C LEU A 385 16.21 -14.50 13.61
N ASN A 386 17.46 -14.94 13.51
CA ASN A 386 18.64 -14.07 13.60
C ASN A 386 18.66 -13.02 12.47
N ALA A 387 18.18 -13.40 11.29
CA ALA A 387 18.13 -12.52 10.13
C ALA A 387 17.05 -11.42 10.25
N LEU A 388 16.04 -11.59 11.14
CA LEU A 388 14.97 -10.63 11.37
C LEU A 388 15.31 -9.55 12.42
N ALA A 389 16.41 -9.71 13.16
CA ALA A 389 16.85 -8.80 14.22
C ALA A 389 17.18 -7.38 13.68
N PRO A 390 16.88 -6.31 14.43
CA PRO A 390 17.21 -4.94 14.03
C PRO A 390 18.73 -4.74 13.99
N ALA A 391 19.21 -3.98 12.99
CA ALA A 391 20.64 -3.74 12.78
C ALA A 391 21.32 -2.87 13.85
N SER A 392 20.55 -2.25 14.77
CA SER A 392 21.03 -1.17 15.65
C SER A 392 20.90 -1.48 17.13
N VAL A 393 20.73 -2.74 17.54
CA VAL A 393 20.71 -3.05 18.98
C VAL A 393 21.45 -4.33 19.27
N SER A 394 22.54 -4.20 20.03
CA SER A 394 23.23 -5.26 20.75
C SER A 394 22.38 -5.73 21.93
N TYR A 395 21.15 -6.19 21.66
CA TYR A 395 20.47 -7.06 22.60
C TYR A 395 20.82 -8.49 22.22
N SER A 396 21.14 -9.30 23.22
CA SER A 396 21.35 -10.73 23.06
C SER A 396 20.15 -11.31 22.31
N THR A 397 20.45 -12.18 21.35
CA THR A 397 19.46 -12.88 20.51
C THR A 397 18.37 -13.57 21.35
N SER A 398 18.69 -13.91 22.60
CA SER A 398 17.79 -14.47 23.60
C SER A 398 16.70 -13.51 24.11
N GLU A 399 16.88 -12.18 24.11
CA GLU A 399 15.85 -11.24 24.58
C GLU A 399 14.80 -10.92 23.50
N ILE A 400 15.21 -10.88 22.23
CA ILE A 400 14.28 -10.74 21.10
C ILE A 400 13.49 -12.05 20.90
N ILE A 401 14.17 -13.20 21.03
CA ILE A 401 13.55 -14.52 20.98
C ILE A 401 12.68 -14.75 22.23
N GLY A 402 13.11 -14.30 23.42
CA GLY A 402 12.33 -14.36 24.66
C GLY A 402 11.03 -13.57 24.56
N ASN A 403 11.07 -12.35 24.03
CA ASN A 403 9.86 -11.56 23.79
C ASN A 403 8.98 -12.10 22.64
N LEU A 404 9.53 -12.94 21.76
CA LEU A 404 8.81 -13.62 20.67
C LEU A 404 8.36 -15.05 21.02
N ASN A 405 8.89 -15.68 22.07
CA ASN A 405 8.51 -17.03 22.53
C ASN A 405 7.73 -17.04 23.86
N VAL A 406 7.76 -15.95 24.63
CA VAL A 406 6.81 -15.66 25.72
C VAL A 406 5.56 -14.97 25.16
#